data_AF-A0A7V9H6T0-F1
#
_entry.id   AF-A0A7V9H6T0-F1
#
_cell.length_a   1.000
_cell.length_b   1.000
_cell.length_c   1.000
_cell.angle_alpha   90.00
_cell.angle_beta   90.00
_cell.angle_gamma   90.00
#
_symmetry.space_group_name_H-M   'P 1'
#
loop_
_entity.id
_entity.type
_entity.pdbx_description
1 polymer ?
#
loop_
_entity_poly.entity_id
_entity_poly.type
_entity_poly.pdbx_seq_one_letter_code
_entity_poly.pdbx_strand_id
1 'polypeptide(L)' 'VAGVQREWWFHRFGCEQWFQAERDTRTNAVLGSALVRPRRESPPGPQTPAVPDTPAV' A
#
# COMPACT_ATOMS: atom_id res chain seq x y z
N VAL A 1 -18.77 -5.13 6.71
CA VAL A 1 -18.31 -6.46 7.20
C VAL A 1 -18.00 -6.36 8.68
N ALA A 2 -18.19 -7.41 9.47
CA ALA A 2 -17.89 -7.44 10.90
C ALA A 2 -16.65 -8.31 11.18
N GLY A 3 -15.76 -7.86 12.07
CA GLY A 3 -14.55 -8.58 12.48
C GLY A 3 -13.27 -7.76 12.33
N VAL A 4 -12.12 -8.43 12.36
CA VAL A 4 -10.81 -7.78 12.21
C VAL A 4 -10.69 -7.18 10.81
N GLN A 5 -10.41 -5.89 10.76
CA GLN A 5 -10.19 -5.14 9.52
C GLN A 5 -8.94 -4.31 9.62
N ARG A 6 -8.34 -4.06 8.45
CA ARG A 6 -7.26 -3.11 8.30
C ARG A 6 -7.78 -1.85 7.64
N GLU A 7 -7.68 -0.73 8.35
CA GLU A 7 -8.33 0.53 8.02
C GLU A 7 -7.34 1.70 8.01
N TRP A 8 -7.54 2.64 7.08
CA TRP A 8 -6.76 3.88 7.02
C TRP A 8 -7.30 4.91 7.99
N TRP A 9 -6.45 5.33 8.92
CA TRP A 9 -6.79 6.34 9.93
C TRP A 9 -5.89 7.56 9.77
N PHE A 10 -6.43 8.75 10.05
CA PHE A 10 -5.71 10.02 9.98
C PHE A 10 -5.62 10.69 11.35
N HIS A 11 -4.40 10.94 11.83
CA HIS A 11 -4.19 11.53 13.16
C HIS A 11 -4.32 13.06 13.14
N ARG A 12 -5.55 13.53 12.89
CA ARG A 12 -5.86 14.95 12.61
C ARG A 12 -5.47 15.96 13.69
N PHE A 13 -5.44 15.56 14.97
CA PHE A 13 -5.15 16.45 16.10
C PHE A 13 -3.78 16.15 16.72
N GLY A 14 -2.89 15.55 15.93
CA GLY A 14 -1.54 15.22 16.35
C GLY A 14 -0.58 15.37 15.19
N CYS A 15 -0.02 14.25 14.74
CA CYS A 15 1.04 14.28 13.75
C CYS A 15 0.58 14.43 12.30
N GLU A 16 -0.73 14.56 12.04
CA GLU A 16 -1.31 14.76 10.70
C GLU A 16 -0.82 13.71 9.68
N GLN A 17 -0.60 12.48 10.14
CA GLN A 17 -0.17 11.37 9.30
C GLN A 17 -1.28 10.34 9.14
N TRP A 18 -1.33 9.75 7.95
CA TRP A 18 -2.12 8.56 7.65
C TRP A 18 -1.35 7.31 8.09
N PHE A 19 -2.06 6.34 8.66
CA PHE A 19 -1.51 5.05 9.06
C PHE A 19 -2.58 3.95 8.97
N GLN A 20 -2.15 2.70 8.97
CA GLN A 20 -3.06 1.56 9.00
C GLN A 20 -3.25 1.08 10.44
N ALA A 21 -4.49 0.82 10.82
CA ALA A 21 -4.86 0.19 12.08
C ALA A 21 -5.54 -1.15 11.80
N GLU A 22 -5.19 -2.18 12.59
CA GLU A 22 -5.94 -3.43 12.64
C GLU A 22 -6.92 -3.36 13.81
N ARG A 23 -8.22 -3.31 13.53
CA ARG A 23 -9.28 -3.17 14.52
C ARG A 23 -10.33 -4.26 14.35
N ASP A 24 -10.73 -4.90 15.45
CA ASP A 24 -11.96 -5.71 15.45
C ASP A 24 -13.17 -4.78 15.51
N THR A 25 -13.95 -4.73 14.43
CA THR A 25 -15.11 -3.83 14.33
C THR A 25 -16.32 -4.26 15.15
N ARG A 26 -16.30 -5.45 15.77
CA ARG A 26 -17.34 -5.90 16.71
C ARG A 26 -17.13 -5.33 18.11
N THR A 27 -15.88 -5.15 18.53
CA THR A 27 -15.50 -4.75 19.90
C THR A 27 -14.77 -3.41 19.97
N ASN A 28 -14.34 -2.87 18.84
CA ASN A 28 -13.44 -1.72 18.71
C ASN A 28 -12.02 -1.95 19.26
N ALA A 29 -11.65 -3.18 19.61
CA ALA A 29 -10.29 -3.47 20.06
C ALA A 29 -9.29 -3.20 18.93
N VAL A 30 -8.27 -2.39 19.22
CA VAL A 30 -7.13 -2.14 18.32
C VAL A 30 -6.08 -3.20 18.61
N LEU A 31 -5.77 -4.00 17.60
CA LEU A 31 -4.84 -5.14 17.71
C LEU A 31 -3.43 -4.75 17.23
N GLY A 32 -3.32 -3.75 16.37
CA GLY A 32 -2.05 -3.25 15.87
C GLY A 32 -2.16 -1.95 15.08
N SER A 33 -1.05 -1.25 14.94
CA SER A 33 -0.93 -0.02 14.14
C SER A 33 0.43 0.03 13.45
N ALA A 34 0.47 0.47 12.20
CA ALA A 34 1.71 0.59 11.45
C ALA A 34 1.74 1.87 10.60
N LEU A 35 2.87 2.58 10.65
CA LEU A 35 3.20 3.60 9.67
C LEU A 35 3.55 2.91 8.36
N VAL A 36 2.65 3.00 7.38
CA VAL A 36 2.91 2.50 6.04
C VAL A 36 3.71 3.55 5.30
N ARG A 37 4.99 3.26 5.05
CA ARG A 37 5.76 4.08 4.12
C ARG A 37 5.30 3.75 2.71
N PRO A 38 4.96 4.76 1.88
CA PRO A 38 4.66 4.50 0.49
C PRO A 38 5.88 3.80 -0.13
N ARG A 39 5.62 2.72 -0.86
CA ARG A 39 6.65 2.11 -1.69
C ARG A 39 7.11 3.21 -2.64
N ARG A 40 8.39 3.59 -2.56
CA ARG A 40 8.98 4.38 -3.65
C ARG A 40 8.84 3.52 -4.89
N GLU A 41 8.04 3.98 -5.83
CA GLU A 41 7.99 3.36 -7.14
C GLU A 41 9.41 3.46 -7.69
N SER A 42 10.05 2.30 -7.87
CA SER A 42 11.28 2.27 -8.63
C SER A 42 10.95 2.80 -10.02
N PRO A 43 11.83 3.59 -10.65
CA PRO A 43 11.68 3.88 -12.06
C PRO A 43 11.41 2.57 -12.80
N PRO A 44 10.56 2.56 -13.84
CA PRO A 44 10.46 1.40 -14.70
C PRO A 44 11.89 1.01 -15.09
N GLY A 45 12.25 -0.26 -14.84
CA GLY A 45 13.54 -0.76 -15.26
C GLY A 45 13.72 -0.53 -16.77
N PRO A 46 14.96 -0.51 -17.28
CA PRO A 46 15.19 -0.37 -18.71
C PRO A 46 14.33 -1.39 -19.44
N GLN A 47 13.40 -0.89 -20.25
CA GLN A 47 12.59 -1.73 -21.12
C GLN A 47 13.56 -2.25 -22.17
N THR A 48 13.93 -3.53 -22.10
CA THR A 48 14.68 -4.17 -23.18
C THR A 48 13.85 -3.99 -24.45
N PRO A 49 14.36 -3.28 -25.47
CA PRO A 49 13.64 -3.15 -26.73
C PRO A 49 13.39 -4.56 -27.27
N ALA A 50 12.14 -4.91 -27.53
CA ALA A 50 11.84 -6.13 -28.24
C ALA A 50 12.48 -6.03 -29.62
N VAL A 51 13.43 -6.93 -29.92
CA VAL A 51 14.03 -7.02 -31.25
C VAL A 51 12.93 -7.51 -32.19
N PRO A 52 12.56 -6.75 -33.24
CA PRO A 52 11.54 -7.21 -34.18
C PRO A 52 12.09 -8.39 -35.00
N ASP A 53 11.41 -9.53 -34.97
CA ASP A 53 11.64 -10.66 -35.87
C ASP A 53 11.26 -10.27 -37.30
N THR A 54 12.16 -9.58 -37.99
CA THR A 54 12.01 -9.34 -39.43
C THR A 54 12.76 -10.45 -40.17
N PRO A 55 12.08 -11.35 -40.91
CA PRO A 55 12.77 -12.35 -41.70
C PRO A 55 13.53 -11.68 -42.84
N ALA A 56 14.81 -12.02 -42.97
CA ALA A 56 15.65 -11.59 -44.09
C ALA A 56 15.12 -12.21 -45.40
N VAL A 57 14.98 -11.37 -46.42
CA VAL A 57 14.73 -11.78 -47.82
C VAL A 57 16.06 -11.93 -48.53
#